data_AF-A0A818AHJ8-F1
#
_entry.id   AF-A0A818AHJ8-F1
#
_cell.length_a   1.000
_cell.length_b   1.000
_cell.length_c   1.000
_cell.angle_alpha   90.00
_cell.angle_beta   90.00
_cell.angle_gamma   90.00
#
_symmetry.space_group_name_H-M   'P 1'
#
loop_
_entity.id
_entity.type
_entity.pdbx_description
1 polymer ?
#
loop_
_entity_poly.entity_id
_entity_poly.type
_entity_poly.pdbx_seq_one_letter_code
_entity_poly.pdbx_strand_id
1 'polypeptide(L)'
;MQLTGKHIFVRIISKLDLKVAVILINRCKVRKCMVHNTGSFHYSDRTLLIFEIDDKLFIINSLLNIIWATGFLIYWRRRQAELAYKWNTLDMEELEETRPTYKGILHRSPVTNKYEPYYPPWKRLVFRLFVTIPMLIINLVLVSFFIVIIIRLQSWIDQQLKIGRLPSLMSLTELLPKILLALVTTIFDDVYKSVCRWLTDRENYREQRVHDNQMIAKMFACACVNSYLSVFYIAFFTHKYIRLADQLITIFVIKQFWGHVKEAIIPYIVSNTRLSVLIQLSKKEQIRYAERKDLNNKLKIILEQWNNSKQIKTINNISTTYSFISHDSIPNFETLSLSQAEIECLQPKWPDLYEDYLEIVIQFGYIIFLSTLFPLAAFFSLLSNIIEIRADAFKLCMICQRPFSQRVKDIGHWQKIMEYMVIAAIIVNCIFCSIRGVFRRMLPDLPFAAEIFLLVCIEHLLIIICKIIRSSIENIPYWVRIEKAKMEYRRREALTVRQINKFF
;
A
#
# COMPACT_ATOMS: atom_id res chain seq x y z
N MET A 1 -10.47 15.36 37.84
CA MET A 1 -9.30 14.61 37.35
C MET A 1 -9.73 13.68 36.22
N GLN A 2 -9.88 14.20 35.01
CA GLN A 2 -10.09 13.43 33.76
C GLN A 2 -9.44 14.25 32.64
N LEU A 3 -8.13 14.04 32.47
CA LEU A 3 -7.34 14.62 31.38
C LEU A 3 -7.60 13.79 30.12
N THR A 4 -8.49 14.25 29.27
CA THR A 4 -8.66 13.71 27.91
C THR A 4 -7.43 14.07 27.08
N GLY A 5 -6.95 13.14 26.23
CA GLY A 5 -5.71 13.28 25.44
C GLY A 5 -5.62 14.55 24.56
N LYS A 6 -6.75 15.22 24.27
CA LYS A 6 -6.79 16.54 23.62
C LYS A 6 -6.06 17.64 24.43
N HIS A 7 -6.08 17.57 25.77
CA HIS A 7 -5.43 18.59 26.61
C HIS A 7 -3.90 18.47 26.68
N ILE A 8 -3.33 17.28 26.47
CA ILE A 8 -1.89 17.06 26.53
C ILE A 8 -1.23 17.59 25.25
N PHE A 9 -1.81 17.34 24.08
CA PHE A 9 -1.27 17.80 22.79
C PHE A 9 -1.30 19.33 22.66
N VAL A 10 -2.37 19.96 23.15
CA VAL A 10 -2.52 21.42 23.20
C VAL A 10 -1.52 22.07 24.16
N ARG A 11 -1.21 21.44 25.30
CA ARG A 11 -0.21 21.94 26.26
C ARG A 11 1.21 21.84 25.73
N ILE A 12 1.50 20.84 24.89
CA ILE A 12 2.80 20.70 24.22
C ILE A 12 2.98 21.81 23.17
N ILE A 13 1.93 22.11 22.40
CA ILE A 13 1.96 23.20 21.41
C ILE A 13 1.98 24.58 22.09
N SER A 14 1.28 24.78 23.22
CA SER A 14 1.29 26.06 23.94
C SER A 14 2.61 26.35 24.67
N LYS A 15 3.50 25.37 24.81
CA LYS A 15 4.84 25.54 25.41
C LYS A 15 5.94 25.78 24.37
N LEU A 16 5.64 25.57 23.09
CA LEU A 16 6.50 25.98 21.98
C LEU A 16 6.18 27.44 21.67
N ASP A 17 6.96 28.37 22.23
CA ASP A 17 6.91 29.81 21.98
C ASP A 17 7.24 30.15 20.50
N LEU A 18 6.40 29.72 19.55
CA LEU A 18 6.39 30.27 18.20
C LEU A 18 5.66 31.61 18.25
N LYS A 19 6.43 32.70 18.42
CA LYS A 19 5.97 34.07 18.22
C LYS A 19 5.59 34.29 16.75
N VAL A 20 4.41 33.85 16.34
CA VAL A 20 3.80 34.29 15.08
C VAL A 20 2.99 35.55 15.40
N ALA A 21 3.54 36.70 15.00
CA ALA A 21 2.93 37.99 15.18
C ALA A 21 1.59 38.07 14.44
N VAL A 22 0.51 38.29 15.20
CA VAL A 22 -0.85 38.50 14.70
C VAL A 22 -0.94 39.94 14.17
N ILE A 23 -0.91 40.12 12.85
CA ILE A 23 -1.28 41.39 12.20
C ILE A 23 -2.72 41.24 11.70
N LEU A 24 -3.68 41.75 12.48
CA LEU A 24 -5.07 41.93 12.07
C LEU A 24 -5.15 43.09 11.07
N ILE A 25 -5.20 42.80 9.76
CA ILE A 25 -5.67 43.77 8.77
C ILE A 25 -7.18 43.63 8.61
N ASN A 26 -7.87 44.64 9.13
CA ASN A 26 -9.24 45.05 8.86
C ASN A 26 -9.76 44.62 7.47
N ARG A 27 -10.64 43.62 7.42
CA ARG A 27 -11.67 43.51 6.37
C ARG A 27 -13.04 43.82 6.96
N CYS A 28 -13.28 45.10 7.23
CA CYS A 28 -14.62 45.63 7.44
C CYS A 28 -14.70 47.09 6.99
N LYS A 29 -14.87 47.31 5.69
CA LYS A 29 -15.39 48.56 5.12
C LYS A 29 -16.56 48.22 4.21
N VAL A 30 -17.73 47.86 4.78
CA VAL A 30 -19.08 48.25 4.30
C VAL A 30 -20.07 48.05 5.47
N ARG A 31 -20.58 49.19 5.96
CA ARG A 31 -21.78 49.49 6.79
C ARG A 31 -22.52 48.37 7.57
N LYS A 32 -22.56 48.57 8.90
CA LYS A 32 -23.52 48.05 9.91
C LYS A 32 -23.58 46.52 10.13
N CYS A 33 -22.63 45.99 10.90
CA CYS A 33 -22.88 44.81 11.74
C CYS A 33 -22.93 45.24 13.21
N MET A 34 -24.09 45.04 13.83
CA MET A 34 -24.35 45.29 15.24
C MET A 34 -23.55 44.27 16.07
N VAL A 35 -22.62 44.74 16.91
CA VAL A 35 -21.85 43.90 17.82
C VAL A 35 -22.79 43.36 18.89
N HIS A 36 -23.18 42.09 18.78
CA HIS A 36 -23.70 41.37 19.95
C HIS A 36 -22.50 40.94 20.80
N ASN A 37 -22.43 41.55 21.97
CA ASN A 37 -21.42 41.32 22.98
C ASN A 37 -21.75 40.00 23.71
N THR A 38 -21.26 38.86 23.18
CA THR A 38 -21.25 37.59 23.91
C THR A 38 -19.81 37.21 24.19
N GLY A 39 -19.40 37.34 25.46
CA GLY A 39 -18.08 36.98 25.99
C GLY A 39 -17.82 35.48 26.02
N SER A 40 -17.86 34.84 24.85
CA SER A 40 -17.48 33.43 24.66
C SER A 40 -16.77 33.28 23.32
N PHE A 41 -15.52 33.75 23.27
CA PHE A 41 -14.59 33.37 22.21
C PHE A 41 -14.38 31.86 22.28
N HIS A 42 -15.10 31.12 21.43
CA HIS A 42 -15.00 29.67 21.34
C HIS A 42 -13.59 29.27 20.88
N TYR A 43 -13.07 28.21 21.51
CA TYR A 43 -11.80 27.55 21.21
C TYR A 43 -11.58 27.25 19.70
N SER A 44 -12.67 27.16 18.92
CA SER A 44 -12.68 27.03 17.45
C SER A 44 -11.93 28.14 16.71
N ASP A 45 -11.92 29.38 17.22
CA ASP A 45 -11.37 30.53 16.49
C ASP A 45 -9.83 30.61 16.59
N ARG A 46 -9.23 30.05 17.65
CA ARG A 46 -7.76 29.95 17.75
C ARG A 46 -7.18 28.85 16.87
N THR A 47 -7.92 27.78 16.60
CA THR A 47 -7.53 26.74 15.64
C THR A 47 -7.64 27.25 14.20
N LEU A 48 -8.55 28.19 13.94
CA LEU A 48 -8.71 28.87 12.65
C LEU A 48 -7.43 29.61 12.21
N LEU A 49 -6.73 30.24 13.17
CA LEU A 49 -5.49 31.00 12.94
C LEU A 49 -4.29 30.13 12.53
N ILE A 50 -4.29 28.82 12.82
CA ILE A 50 -3.21 27.90 12.40
C ILE A 50 -3.33 27.54 10.91
N PHE A 51 -4.51 27.70 10.30
CA PHE A 51 -4.79 27.33 8.90
C PHE A 51 -4.91 28.52 7.94
N GLU A 52 -4.88 29.75 8.46
CA GLU A 52 -4.83 30.96 7.66
C GLU A 52 -3.38 31.25 7.25
N ILE A 53 -2.82 30.33 6.45
CA ILE A 53 -1.54 30.51 5.76
C ILE A 53 -1.68 31.75 4.87
N ASP A 54 -0.77 32.73 5.04
CA ASP A 54 -0.65 33.88 4.14
C ASP A 54 -0.65 33.39 2.69
N ASP A 55 -1.40 34.06 1.81
CA ASP A 55 -1.51 33.74 0.39
C ASP A 55 -0.14 33.54 -0.26
N LYS A 56 0.86 34.35 0.15
CA LYS A 56 2.25 34.21 -0.31
C LYS A 56 2.87 32.89 0.12
N LEU A 57 2.70 32.52 1.39
CA LEU A 57 3.25 31.28 1.95
C LEU A 57 2.57 30.05 1.33
N PHE A 58 1.28 30.15 0.97
CA PHE A 58 0.56 29.10 0.26
C PHE A 58 1.17 28.82 -1.12
N ILE A 59 1.43 29.88 -1.91
CA ILE A 59 2.08 29.76 -3.23
C ILE A 59 3.50 29.21 -3.08
N ILE A 60 4.29 29.75 -2.15
CA ILE A 60 5.67 29.29 -1.92
C ILE A 60 5.71 27.82 -1.55
N ASN A 61 4.83 27.38 -0.63
CA ASN A 61 4.75 25.98 -0.23
C ASN A 61 4.32 25.07 -1.39
N SER A 62 3.39 25.53 -2.24
CA SER A 62 2.98 24.79 -3.44
C SER A 62 4.14 24.57 -4.41
N LEU A 63 4.91 25.63 -4.71
CA LEU A 63 6.07 25.56 -5.59
C LEU A 63 7.17 24.67 -5.01
N LEU A 64 7.47 24.82 -3.71
CA LEU A 64 8.46 24.00 -3.01
C LEU A 64 8.08 22.52 -3.09
N ASN A 65 6.81 22.19 -2.87
CA ASN A 65 6.32 20.82 -2.91
C ASN A 65 6.44 20.20 -4.32
N ILE A 66 6.12 20.95 -5.38
CA ILE A 66 6.27 20.49 -6.78
C ILE A 66 7.76 20.24 -7.13
N ILE A 67 8.63 21.17 -6.74
CA ILE A 67 10.09 21.04 -6.95
C ILE A 67 10.63 19.85 -6.17
N TRP A 68 10.24 19.71 -4.90
CA TRP A 68 10.61 18.58 -4.05
C TRP A 68 10.15 17.25 -4.64
N ALA A 69 8.90 17.13 -5.05
CA ALA A 69 8.35 15.88 -5.61
C ALA A 69 9.06 15.49 -6.92
N THR A 70 9.32 16.48 -7.78
CA THR A 70 10.09 16.27 -9.01
C THR A 70 11.52 15.83 -8.71
N GLY A 71 12.19 16.52 -7.79
CA GLY A 71 13.56 16.20 -7.35
C GLY A 71 13.66 14.82 -6.69
N PHE A 72 12.68 14.45 -5.86
CA PHE A 72 12.60 13.14 -5.21
C PHE A 72 12.55 12.01 -6.24
N LEU A 73 11.70 12.13 -7.28
CA LEU A 73 11.59 11.10 -8.31
C LEU A 73 12.85 10.98 -9.17
N ILE A 74 13.52 12.10 -9.46
CA ILE A 74 14.80 12.11 -10.18
C ILE A 74 15.89 11.44 -9.33
N TYR A 75 15.98 11.82 -8.05
CA TYR A 75 16.91 11.24 -7.11
C TYR A 75 16.69 9.73 -6.97
N TRP A 76 15.45 9.31 -6.76
CA TRP A 76 15.10 7.90 -6.61
C TRP A 76 15.48 7.10 -7.85
N ARG A 77 15.19 7.61 -9.06
CA ARG A 77 15.56 6.93 -10.30
C ARG A 77 17.07 6.73 -10.44
N ARG A 78 17.87 7.73 -10.08
CA ARG A 78 19.34 7.63 -10.08
C ARG A 78 19.84 6.63 -9.04
N ARG A 79 19.26 6.68 -7.82
CA ARG A 79 19.59 5.75 -6.74
C ARG A 79 19.24 4.31 -7.10
N GLN A 80 18.08 4.10 -7.72
CA GLN A 80 17.63 2.81 -8.19
C GLN A 80 18.56 2.24 -9.27
N ALA A 81 19.04 3.06 -10.21
CA ALA A 81 20.02 2.64 -11.21
C ALA A 81 21.37 2.23 -10.59
N GLU A 82 21.83 2.97 -9.58
CA GLU A 82 23.02 2.60 -8.80
C GLU A 82 22.84 1.26 -8.07
N LEU A 83 21.70 1.06 -7.41
CA LEU A 83 21.41 -0.18 -6.68
C LEU A 83 21.28 -1.36 -7.64
N ALA A 84 20.59 -1.19 -8.77
CA ALA A 84 20.46 -2.22 -9.79
C ALA A 84 21.82 -2.62 -10.39
N TYR A 85 22.74 -1.66 -10.54
CA TYR A 85 24.11 -1.98 -10.94
C TYR A 85 24.86 -2.76 -9.85
N LYS A 86 24.83 -2.27 -8.60
CA LYS A 86 25.51 -2.92 -7.46
C LYS A 86 25.01 -4.34 -7.18
N TRP A 87 23.72 -4.58 -7.40
CA TRP A 87 23.08 -5.88 -7.23
C TRP A 87 23.09 -6.75 -8.50
N ASN A 88 23.73 -6.27 -9.58
CA ASN A 88 23.83 -6.97 -10.85
C ASN A 88 22.46 -7.35 -11.46
N THR A 89 21.45 -6.47 -11.30
CA THR A 89 20.11 -6.62 -11.88
C THR A 89 19.83 -5.65 -13.03
N LEU A 90 20.79 -4.79 -13.38
CA LEU A 90 20.61 -3.74 -14.40
C LEU A 90 20.44 -4.28 -15.83
N ASP A 91 21.23 -5.29 -16.22
CA ASP A 91 21.32 -5.83 -17.59
C ASP A 91 20.56 -7.15 -17.75
N MET A 92 19.34 -7.22 -17.21
CA MET A 92 18.43 -8.35 -17.43
C MET A 92 17.81 -8.24 -18.84
N GLU A 93 18.42 -8.93 -19.83
CA GLU A 93 17.85 -9.16 -21.17
C GLU A 93 17.38 -10.62 -21.33
N GLU A 94 16.99 -11.27 -20.23
CA GLU A 94 16.43 -12.61 -20.29
C GLU A 94 15.01 -12.54 -20.88
N LEU A 95 14.73 -13.37 -21.89
CA LEU A 95 13.37 -13.64 -22.36
C LEU A 95 12.57 -14.16 -21.16
N GLU A 96 11.68 -13.32 -20.61
CA GLU A 96 10.85 -13.71 -19.47
C GLU A 96 10.01 -14.93 -19.82
N GLU A 97 10.04 -15.93 -18.94
CA GLU A 97 9.24 -17.15 -19.11
C GLU A 97 7.74 -16.83 -19.04
N THR A 98 6.94 -17.66 -19.70
CA THR A 98 5.49 -17.56 -19.62
C THR A 98 5.00 -17.86 -18.21
N ARG A 99 4.10 -17.03 -17.69
CA ARG A 99 3.47 -17.24 -16.38
C ARG A 99 2.79 -18.62 -16.33
N PRO A 100 2.93 -19.40 -15.23
CA PRO A 100 2.34 -20.74 -15.14
C PRO A 100 0.82 -20.79 -15.33
N THR A 101 0.12 -19.72 -14.98
CA THR A 101 -1.34 -19.60 -15.09
C THR A 101 -1.82 -19.05 -16.43
N TYR A 102 -0.91 -18.76 -17.36
CA TYR A 102 -1.24 -18.30 -18.70
C TYR A 102 -1.81 -19.44 -19.54
N LYS A 103 -2.97 -19.19 -20.16
CA LYS A 103 -3.73 -20.20 -20.92
C LYS A 103 -3.75 -19.84 -22.41
N GLY A 104 -3.62 -20.83 -23.29
CA GLY A 104 -3.62 -20.60 -24.72
C GLY A 104 -3.62 -21.89 -25.53
N ILE A 105 -3.77 -21.75 -26.83
CA ILE A 105 -3.61 -22.87 -27.77
C ILE A 105 -2.12 -23.05 -28.00
N LEU A 106 -1.60 -24.28 -27.94
CA LEU A 106 -0.18 -24.54 -28.19
C LEU A 106 0.17 -24.14 -29.63
N HIS A 107 1.15 -23.26 -29.76
CA HIS A 107 1.67 -22.79 -31.03
C HIS A 107 3.19 -22.81 -30.99
N ARG A 108 3.84 -23.05 -32.14
CA ARG A 108 5.30 -22.96 -32.23
C ARG A 108 5.72 -21.49 -32.19
N SER A 109 6.50 -21.12 -31.18
CA SER A 109 6.99 -19.75 -31.04
C SER A 109 8.00 -19.43 -32.15
N PRO A 110 7.87 -18.30 -32.87
CA PRO A 110 8.83 -17.92 -33.90
C PRO A 110 10.19 -17.50 -33.33
N VAL A 111 10.25 -17.20 -32.02
CA VAL A 111 11.48 -16.74 -31.35
C VAL A 111 12.24 -17.92 -30.73
N THR A 112 11.55 -18.75 -29.94
CA THR A 112 12.19 -19.85 -29.19
C THR A 112 12.15 -21.17 -29.95
N ASN A 113 11.36 -21.27 -31.04
CA ASN A 113 11.06 -22.50 -31.77
C ASN A 113 10.43 -23.62 -30.93
N LYS A 114 10.06 -23.35 -29.66
CA LYS A 114 9.38 -24.28 -28.75
C LYS A 114 7.87 -24.14 -28.87
N TYR A 115 7.14 -25.21 -28.55
CA TYR A 115 5.69 -25.16 -28.41
C TYR A 115 5.33 -24.45 -27.11
N GLU A 116 4.68 -23.30 -27.23
CA GLU A 116 4.25 -22.47 -26.10
C GLU A 116 2.75 -22.14 -26.24
N PRO A 117 2.01 -21.95 -25.15
CA PRO A 117 0.64 -21.49 -25.23
C PRO A 117 0.58 -20.09 -25.88
N TYR A 118 -0.36 -19.90 -26.81
CA TYR A 118 -0.62 -18.62 -27.48
C TYR A 118 -2.07 -18.18 -27.29
N TYR A 119 -2.26 -16.92 -26.90
CA TYR A 119 -3.55 -16.28 -26.71
C TYR A 119 -3.66 -15.03 -27.62
N PRO A 120 -4.64 -14.97 -28.54
CA PRO A 120 -4.77 -13.85 -29.47
C PRO A 120 -4.98 -12.50 -28.76
N PRO A 121 -4.18 -11.46 -29.07
CA PRO A 121 -4.28 -10.15 -28.43
C PRO A 121 -5.66 -9.47 -28.57
N TRP A 122 -6.34 -9.68 -29.69
CA TRP A 122 -7.67 -9.08 -29.93
C TRP A 122 -8.73 -9.59 -28.96
N LYS A 123 -8.66 -10.87 -28.55
CA LYS A 123 -9.59 -11.43 -27.53
C LYS A 123 -9.40 -10.73 -26.19
N ARG A 124 -8.15 -10.48 -25.81
CA ARG A 124 -7.80 -9.72 -24.60
C ARG A 124 -8.32 -8.28 -24.69
N LEU A 125 -8.16 -7.65 -25.85
CA LEU A 125 -8.63 -6.27 -26.07
C LEU A 125 -10.16 -6.17 -25.92
N VAL A 126 -10.92 -7.08 -26.53
CA VAL A 126 -12.38 -7.13 -26.41
C VAL A 126 -12.80 -7.34 -24.96
N PHE A 127 -12.19 -8.29 -24.25
CA PHE A 127 -12.47 -8.50 -22.83
C PHE A 127 -12.18 -7.24 -21.99
N ARG A 128 -11.06 -6.57 -22.26
CA ARG A 128 -10.70 -5.34 -21.54
C ARG A 128 -11.69 -4.20 -21.80
N LEU A 129 -12.11 -4.01 -23.05
CA LEU A 129 -13.03 -2.93 -23.44
C LEU A 129 -14.45 -3.15 -22.92
N PHE A 130 -14.97 -4.38 -22.99
CA PHE A 130 -16.37 -4.67 -22.67
C PHE A 130 -16.62 -5.19 -21.25
N VAL A 131 -15.59 -5.71 -20.57
CA VAL A 131 -15.73 -6.25 -19.21
C VAL A 131 -14.91 -5.44 -18.21
N THR A 132 -13.59 -5.36 -18.40
CA THR A 132 -12.72 -4.72 -17.41
C THR A 132 -13.03 -3.25 -17.22
N ILE A 133 -13.00 -2.44 -18.28
CA ILE A 133 -13.18 -0.99 -18.17
C ILE A 133 -14.58 -0.64 -17.60
N PRO A 134 -15.69 -1.23 -18.09
CA PRO A 134 -17.01 -0.99 -17.52
C PRO A 134 -17.12 -1.39 -16.05
N MET A 135 -16.59 -2.56 -15.65
CA MET A 135 -16.62 -3.00 -14.25
C MET A 135 -15.83 -2.06 -13.33
N LEU A 136 -14.68 -1.57 -13.79
CA LEU A 136 -13.90 -0.57 -13.04
C LEU A 136 -14.68 0.74 -12.92
N ILE A 137 -15.28 1.24 -14.01
CA ILE A 137 -16.09 2.47 -13.97
C ILE A 137 -17.28 2.31 -13.02
N ILE A 138 -18.00 1.19 -13.07
CA ILE A 138 -19.13 0.90 -12.16
C ILE A 138 -18.65 0.92 -10.71
N ASN A 139 -17.52 0.27 -10.41
CA ASN A 139 -16.94 0.28 -9.07
C ASN A 139 -16.59 1.70 -8.62
N LEU A 140 -15.92 2.49 -9.47
CA LEU A 140 -15.54 3.87 -9.18
C LEU A 140 -16.76 4.76 -8.91
N VAL A 141 -17.80 4.66 -9.73
CA VAL A 141 -19.05 5.43 -9.57
C VAL A 141 -19.77 5.02 -8.28
N LEU A 142 -19.85 3.73 -7.99
CA LEU A 142 -20.51 3.21 -6.80
C LEU A 142 -19.82 3.66 -5.51
N VAL A 143 -18.49 3.54 -5.44
CA VAL A 143 -17.70 4.04 -4.29
C VAL A 143 -17.90 5.54 -4.13
N SER A 144 -17.85 6.29 -5.24
CA SER A 144 -18.03 7.74 -5.23
C SER A 144 -19.39 8.16 -4.69
N PHE A 145 -20.45 7.47 -5.11
CA PHE A 145 -21.82 7.69 -4.66
C PHE A 145 -21.96 7.53 -3.14
N PHE A 146 -21.47 6.42 -2.57
CA PHE A 146 -21.55 6.19 -1.13
C PHE A 146 -20.74 7.21 -0.32
N ILE A 147 -19.52 7.56 -0.77
CA ILE A 147 -18.70 8.58 -0.11
C ILE A 147 -19.43 9.93 -0.06
N VAL A 148 -19.99 10.38 -1.20
CA VAL A 148 -20.71 11.65 -1.27
C VAL A 148 -21.95 11.63 -0.39
N ILE A 149 -22.72 10.54 -0.38
CA ILE A 149 -23.91 10.41 0.49
C ILE A 149 -23.53 10.52 1.97
N ILE A 150 -22.48 9.85 2.42
CA ILE A 150 -22.06 9.89 3.82
C ILE A 150 -21.63 11.31 4.22
N ILE A 151 -20.92 12.03 3.34
CA ILE A 151 -20.53 13.42 3.60
C ILE A 151 -21.75 14.37 3.65
N ARG A 152 -22.75 14.15 2.79
CA ARG A 152 -24.01 14.90 2.81
C ARG A 152 -24.79 14.62 4.09
N LEU A 153 -24.88 13.36 4.50
CA LEU A 153 -25.49 12.95 5.76
C LEU A 153 -24.79 13.59 6.95
N GLN A 154 -23.46 13.60 6.98
CA GLN A 154 -22.69 14.29 8.03
C GLN A 154 -23.04 15.77 8.08
N SER A 155 -23.11 16.44 6.92
CA SER A 155 -23.45 17.86 6.87
C SER A 155 -24.87 18.15 7.36
N TRP A 156 -25.82 17.25 7.10
CA TRP A 156 -27.19 17.34 7.62
C TRP A 156 -27.25 17.13 9.13
N ILE A 157 -26.55 16.12 9.68
CA ILE A 157 -26.47 15.88 11.13
C ILE A 157 -25.89 17.10 11.85
N ASP A 158 -24.78 17.66 11.34
CA ASP A 158 -24.17 18.86 11.90
C ASP A 158 -25.15 20.05 11.97
N GLN A 159 -26.02 20.18 10.95
CA GLN A 159 -27.03 21.24 10.92
C GLN A 159 -28.12 21.00 11.97
N GLN A 160 -28.60 19.77 12.11
CA GLN A 160 -29.64 19.45 13.11
C GLN A 160 -29.13 19.59 14.56
N LEU A 161 -27.86 19.26 14.81
CA LEU A 161 -27.21 19.48 16.10
C LEU A 161 -27.13 20.98 16.43
N LYS A 162 -26.81 21.83 15.45
CA LYS A 162 -26.79 23.29 15.63
C LYS A 162 -28.17 23.88 15.95
N ILE A 163 -29.23 23.27 15.41
CA ILE A 163 -30.62 23.71 15.63
C ILE A 163 -31.16 23.18 16.98
N GLY A 164 -30.41 22.33 17.69
CA GLY A 164 -30.81 21.78 19.00
C GLY A 164 -31.92 20.72 18.92
N ARG A 165 -32.19 20.19 17.71
CA ARG A 165 -33.28 19.23 17.48
C ARG A 165 -32.91 17.80 17.85
N LEU A 166 -31.63 17.44 17.74
CA LEU A 166 -31.11 16.17 18.26
C LEU A 166 -30.54 16.39 19.67
N PRO A 167 -30.84 15.50 20.64
CA PRO A 167 -30.21 15.56 21.94
C PRO A 167 -28.69 15.40 21.79
N SER A 168 -27.95 16.28 22.46
CA SER A 168 -26.50 16.22 22.55
C SER A 168 -26.08 15.05 23.46
N LEU A 169 -26.35 13.81 23.07
CA LEU A 169 -25.45 12.71 23.45
C LEU A 169 -24.12 13.00 22.73
N MET A 170 -23.38 13.94 23.33
CA MET A 170 -22.63 15.05 22.73
C MET A 170 -21.36 14.65 21.95
N SER A 171 -21.15 13.36 21.71
CA SER A 171 -19.97 12.84 21.02
C SER A 171 -20.30 11.73 20.02
N LEU A 172 -21.30 10.90 20.29
CA LEU A 172 -21.58 9.72 19.47
C LEU A 172 -22.25 10.09 18.14
N THR A 173 -23.18 11.05 18.16
CA THR A 173 -23.90 11.51 16.96
C THR A 173 -22.99 12.25 15.96
N GLU A 174 -21.99 12.99 16.46
CA GLU A 174 -20.96 13.64 15.62
C GLU A 174 -19.90 12.65 15.08
N LEU A 175 -19.66 11.56 15.82
CA LEU A 175 -18.67 10.55 15.45
C LEU A 175 -19.23 9.51 14.46
N LEU A 176 -20.53 9.23 14.52
CA LEU A 176 -21.19 8.19 13.72
C LEU A 176 -20.90 8.31 12.21
N PRO A 177 -21.04 9.47 11.53
CA PRO A 177 -20.77 9.56 10.10
C PRO A 177 -19.30 9.33 9.74
N LYS A 178 -18.38 9.69 10.65
CA LYS A 178 -16.94 9.46 10.47
C LYS A 178 -16.61 7.98 10.56
N ILE A 179 -17.22 7.26 11.51
CA ILE A 179 -17.11 5.80 11.63
C ILE A 179 -17.71 5.12 10.41
N LEU A 180 -18.91 5.54 9.98
CA LEU A 180 -19.55 4.98 8.78
C LEU A 180 -18.70 5.20 7.54
N LEU A 181 -18.12 6.39 7.36
CA LEU A 181 -17.21 6.66 6.26
C LEU A 181 -16.01 5.71 6.29
N ALA A 182 -15.34 5.59 7.43
CA ALA A 182 -14.18 4.71 7.59
C ALA A 182 -14.53 3.24 7.32
N LEU A 183 -15.67 2.76 7.83
CA LEU A 183 -16.17 1.41 7.62
C LEU A 183 -16.43 1.15 6.13
N VAL A 184 -17.17 2.03 5.47
CA VAL A 184 -17.55 1.91 4.06
C VAL A 184 -16.31 1.93 3.17
N THR A 185 -15.38 2.86 3.40
CA THR A 185 -14.12 2.90 2.61
C THR A 185 -13.25 1.67 2.84
N THR A 186 -13.29 1.07 4.04
CA THR A 186 -12.53 -0.17 4.33
C THR A 186 -13.14 -1.36 3.61
N ILE A 187 -14.47 -1.50 3.62
CA ILE A 187 -15.17 -2.57 2.91
C ILE A 187 -14.91 -2.45 1.40
N PHE A 188 -15.02 -1.24 0.84
CA PHE A 188 -14.73 -1.03 -0.57
C PHE A 188 -13.28 -1.31 -0.94
N ASP A 189 -12.33 -1.06 -0.01
CA ASP A 189 -10.92 -1.40 -0.21
C ASP A 189 -10.72 -2.88 -0.53
N ASP A 190 -11.30 -3.74 0.30
CA ASP A 190 -11.21 -5.20 0.14
C ASP A 190 -11.96 -5.68 -1.13
N VAL A 191 -13.10 -5.04 -1.45
CA VAL A 191 -13.90 -5.37 -2.64
C VAL A 191 -13.17 -5.04 -3.93
N TYR A 192 -12.67 -3.81 -4.12
CA TYR A 192 -12.04 -3.45 -5.40
C TYR A 192 -10.73 -4.20 -5.60
N LYS A 193 -9.97 -4.49 -4.54
CA LYS A 193 -8.75 -5.32 -4.62
C LYS A 193 -9.10 -6.72 -5.15
N SER A 194 -10.15 -7.33 -4.62
CA SER A 194 -10.64 -8.63 -5.06
C SER A 194 -11.09 -8.61 -6.54
N VAL A 195 -11.83 -7.57 -6.94
CA VAL A 195 -12.28 -7.37 -8.32
C VAL A 195 -11.08 -7.17 -9.27
N CYS A 196 -10.09 -6.36 -8.88
CA CYS A 196 -8.90 -6.09 -9.71
C CYS A 196 -8.06 -7.34 -9.95
N ARG A 197 -7.85 -8.19 -8.92
CA ARG A 197 -7.15 -9.47 -9.06
C ARG A 197 -7.91 -10.38 -10.02
N TRP A 198 -9.21 -10.55 -9.79
CA TRP A 198 -10.05 -11.38 -10.65
C TRP A 198 -10.06 -10.92 -12.11
N LEU A 199 -10.20 -9.61 -12.37
CA LEU A 199 -10.18 -9.05 -13.72
C LEU A 199 -8.83 -9.28 -14.42
N THR A 200 -7.73 -9.06 -13.71
CA THR A 200 -6.38 -9.17 -14.30
C THR A 200 -6.02 -10.63 -14.60
N ASP A 201 -6.42 -11.57 -13.75
CA ASP A 201 -6.25 -13.00 -14.03
C ASP A 201 -7.07 -13.45 -15.25
N ARG A 202 -8.28 -12.89 -15.43
CA ARG A 202 -9.14 -13.18 -16.59
C ARG A 202 -8.64 -12.56 -17.90
N GLU A 203 -7.93 -11.42 -17.83
CA GLU A 203 -7.27 -10.81 -19.00
C GLU A 203 -6.11 -11.66 -19.57
N ASN A 204 -5.64 -12.65 -18.80
CA ASN A 204 -4.73 -13.71 -19.26
C ASN A 204 -3.46 -13.15 -19.93
N TYR A 205 -2.62 -12.45 -19.15
CA TYR A 205 -1.32 -11.96 -19.59
C TYR A 205 -0.27 -13.07 -19.64
N ARG A 206 0.62 -12.99 -20.64
CA ARG A 206 1.69 -13.98 -20.90
C ARG A 206 2.82 -13.88 -19.89
N GLU A 207 3.29 -12.67 -19.64
CA GLU A 207 4.45 -12.37 -18.78
C GLU A 207 3.99 -11.87 -17.42
N GLN A 208 4.68 -12.28 -16.36
CA GLN A 208 4.38 -11.87 -14.99
C GLN A 208 4.52 -10.34 -14.84
N ARG A 209 5.58 -9.74 -15.39
CA ARG A 209 5.78 -8.28 -15.31
C ARG A 209 4.62 -7.50 -15.93
N VAL A 210 4.11 -7.94 -17.08
CA VAL A 210 3.01 -7.25 -17.77
C VAL A 210 1.70 -7.44 -17.01
N HIS A 211 1.44 -8.65 -16.50
CA HIS A 211 0.33 -8.94 -15.60
C HIS A 211 0.33 -7.96 -14.41
N ASP A 212 1.48 -7.83 -13.76
CA ASP A 212 1.65 -7.04 -12.56
C ASP A 212 1.48 -5.54 -12.82
N ASN A 213 2.08 -5.03 -13.91
CA ASN A 213 1.89 -3.63 -14.32
C ASN A 213 0.40 -3.30 -14.52
N GLN A 214 -0.37 -4.22 -15.10
CA GLN A 214 -1.79 -4.03 -15.35
C GLN A 214 -2.62 -4.20 -14.08
N MET A 215 -2.19 -5.03 -13.13
CA MET A 215 -2.81 -5.13 -11.82
C MET A 215 -2.60 -3.85 -11.00
N ILE A 216 -1.34 -3.39 -10.93
CA ILE A 216 -0.93 -2.14 -10.27
C ILE A 216 -1.75 -0.95 -10.79
N ALA A 217 -1.87 -0.80 -12.11
CA ALA A 217 -2.61 0.31 -12.71
C ALA A 217 -4.10 0.32 -12.30
N LYS A 218 -4.76 -0.85 -12.30
CA LYS A 218 -6.17 -0.98 -11.88
C LYS A 218 -6.35 -0.72 -10.39
N MET A 219 -5.50 -1.34 -9.55
CA MET A 219 -5.54 -1.16 -8.09
C MET A 219 -5.34 0.31 -7.71
N PHE A 220 -4.36 0.97 -8.31
CA PHE A 220 -4.08 2.38 -8.07
C PHE A 220 -5.26 3.28 -8.46
N ALA A 221 -5.89 3.06 -9.62
CA ALA A 221 -7.03 3.85 -10.07
C ALA A 221 -8.21 3.78 -9.08
N CYS A 222 -8.55 2.57 -8.60
CA CYS A 222 -9.60 2.38 -7.59
C CYS A 222 -9.20 2.97 -6.23
N ALA A 223 -7.96 2.73 -5.79
CA ALA A 223 -7.46 3.22 -4.52
C ALA A 223 -7.38 4.74 -4.43
N CYS A 224 -7.07 5.43 -5.54
CA CYS A 224 -7.07 6.89 -5.62
C CYS A 224 -8.44 7.47 -5.28
N VAL A 225 -9.50 6.93 -5.88
CA VAL A 225 -10.86 7.42 -5.62
C VAL A 225 -11.26 7.14 -4.17
N ASN A 226 -11.00 5.93 -3.67
CA ASN A 226 -11.31 5.58 -2.28
C ASN A 226 -10.56 6.47 -1.25
N SER A 227 -9.33 6.87 -1.58
CA SER A 227 -8.44 7.59 -0.65
C SER A 227 -8.56 9.10 -0.71
N TYR A 228 -8.78 9.68 -1.90
CA TYR A 228 -8.76 11.13 -2.10
C TYR A 228 -10.12 11.76 -2.34
N LEU A 229 -11.12 11.01 -2.82
CA LEU A 229 -12.40 11.62 -3.22
C LEU A 229 -13.08 12.36 -2.08
N SER A 230 -13.12 11.79 -0.87
CA SER A 230 -13.77 12.44 0.27
C SER A 230 -13.08 13.76 0.64
N VAL A 231 -11.75 13.77 0.59
CA VAL A 231 -10.92 14.93 0.91
C VAL A 231 -11.09 16.02 -0.15
N PHE A 232 -11.00 15.65 -1.43
CA PHE A 232 -11.24 16.56 -2.55
C PHE A 232 -12.68 17.09 -2.55
N TYR A 233 -13.66 16.26 -2.18
CA TYR A 233 -15.04 16.69 -2.09
C TYR A 233 -15.22 17.80 -1.03
N ILE A 234 -14.62 17.64 0.15
CA ILE A 234 -14.67 18.66 1.20
C ILE A 234 -13.94 19.93 0.77
N ALA A 235 -12.76 19.79 0.17
CA ALA A 235 -11.94 20.92 -0.22
C ALA A 235 -12.56 21.75 -1.36
N PHE A 236 -13.08 21.08 -2.40
CA PHE A 236 -13.58 21.73 -3.61
C PHE A 236 -15.05 22.15 -3.55
N PHE A 237 -15.93 21.37 -2.89
CA PHE A 237 -17.37 21.67 -2.90
C PHE A 237 -17.89 22.25 -1.60
N THR A 238 -17.30 21.86 -0.47
CA THR A 238 -17.80 22.28 0.85
C THR A 238 -17.05 23.48 1.40
N HIS A 239 -15.82 23.73 0.97
CA HIS A 239 -14.94 24.83 1.42
C HIS A 239 -14.78 24.93 2.95
N LYS A 240 -14.88 23.79 3.66
CA LYS A 240 -14.75 23.72 5.13
C LYS A 240 -13.40 23.12 5.52
N TYR A 241 -12.36 23.95 5.51
CA TYR A 241 -10.97 23.52 5.76
C TYR A 241 -10.73 22.90 7.15
N ILE A 242 -11.46 23.32 8.18
CA ILE A 242 -11.38 22.68 9.51
C ILE A 242 -11.80 21.21 9.44
N ARG A 243 -12.89 20.92 8.70
CA ARG A 243 -13.36 19.54 8.53
C ARG A 243 -12.38 18.71 7.72
N LEU A 244 -11.73 19.34 6.75
CA LEU A 244 -10.68 18.72 5.97
C LEU A 244 -9.52 18.29 6.86
N ALA A 245 -9.03 19.19 7.72
CA ALA A 245 -7.96 18.90 8.66
C ALA A 245 -8.34 17.78 9.65
N ASP A 246 -9.54 17.84 10.24
CA ASP A 246 -10.06 16.79 11.13
C ASP A 246 -10.10 15.43 10.42
N GLN A 247 -10.57 15.39 9.17
CA GLN A 247 -10.62 14.17 8.39
C GLN A 247 -9.22 13.65 8.04
N LEU A 248 -8.29 14.53 7.67
CA LEU A 248 -6.92 14.14 7.35
C LEU A 248 -6.20 13.59 8.57
N ILE A 249 -6.30 14.25 9.73
CA ILE A 249 -5.76 13.74 10.99
C ILE A 249 -6.39 12.37 11.30
N THR A 250 -7.71 12.25 11.12
CA THR A 250 -8.41 10.97 11.33
C THR A 250 -7.88 9.88 10.40
N ILE A 251 -7.65 10.19 9.12
CA ILE A 251 -7.07 9.25 8.15
C ILE A 251 -5.64 8.90 8.56
N PHE A 252 -4.76 9.87 8.78
CA PHE A 252 -3.35 9.64 9.12
C PHE A 252 -3.16 8.90 10.44
N VAL A 253 -4.04 9.10 11.42
CA VAL A 253 -3.94 8.41 12.72
C VAL A 253 -4.65 7.06 12.68
N ILE A 254 -5.93 7.03 12.29
CA ILE A 254 -6.75 5.82 12.37
C ILE A 254 -6.42 4.84 11.26
N LYS A 255 -6.27 5.30 10.00
CA LYS A 255 -5.97 4.40 8.88
C LYS A 255 -4.58 3.80 9.04
N GLN A 256 -3.58 4.60 9.43
CA GLN A 256 -2.22 4.08 9.64
C GLN A 256 -2.15 3.09 10.80
N PHE A 257 -2.77 3.44 11.94
CA PHE A 257 -2.84 2.52 13.07
C PHE A 257 -3.54 1.21 12.69
N TRP A 258 -4.68 1.30 11.99
CA TRP A 258 -5.43 0.14 11.54
C TRP A 258 -4.68 -0.69 10.50
N GLY A 259 -3.91 -0.05 9.62
CA GLY A 259 -2.97 -0.69 8.69
C GLY A 259 -1.96 -1.56 9.45
N HIS A 260 -1.20 -0.95 10.37
CA HIS A 260 -0.24 -1.68 11.19
C HIS A 260 -0.87 -2.83 12.00
N VAL A 261 -2.09 -2.64 12.51
CA VAL A 261 -2.85 -3.70 13.21
C VAL A 261 -3.14 -4.88 12.25
N LYS A 262 -3.64 -4.60 11.05
CA LYS A 262 -3.96 -5.62 10.05
C LYS A 262 -2.71 -6.34 9.51
N GLU A 263 -1.58 -5.65 9.42
CA GLU A 263 -0.38 -6.17 8.76
C GLU A 263 0.56 -6.91 9.71
N ALA A 264 0.72 -6.42 10.94
CA ALA A 264 1.65 -7.00 11.91
C ALA A 264 0.92 -7.72 13.05
N ILE A 265 -0.02 -7.05 13.70
CA ILE A 265 -0.58 -7.53 14.98
C ILE A 265 -1.52 -8.72 14.77
N ILE A 266 -2.50 -8.61 13.86
CA ILE A 266 -3.47 -9.67 13.59
C ILE A 266 -2.75 -10.94 13.10
N PRO A 267 -1.88 -10.89 12.07
CA PRO A 267 -1.22 -12.10 11.57
C PRO A 267 -0.29 -12.73 12.61
N TYR A 268 0.38 -11.92 13.43
CA TYR A 268 1.22 -12.43 14.52
C TYR A 268 0.42 -13.18 15.58
N ILE A 269 -0.69 -12.59 16.06
CA ILE A 269 -1.56 -13.24 17.05
C ILE A 269 -2.13 -14.54 16.48
N VAL A 270 -2.63 -14.53 15.23
CA VAL A 270 -3.20 -15.71 14.58
C VAL A 270 -2.14 -16.80 14.36
N SER A 271 -0.94 -16.44 13.90
CA SER A 271 0.15 -17.39 13.65
C SER A 271 0.63 -18.04 14.96
N ASN A 272 0.86 -17.24 16.00
CA ASN A 272 1.33 -17.75 17.29
C ASN A 272 0.28 -18.59 18.03
N THR A 273 -0.99 -18.21 17.96
CA THR A 273 -2.07 -19.00 18.56
C THR A 273 -2.23 -20.35 17.84
N ARG A 274 -2.18 -20.37 16.49
CA ARG A 274 -2.16 -21.62 15.72
C ARG A 274 -0.98 -22.51 16.06
N LEU A 275 0.22 -21.95 16.11
CA LEU A 275 1.43 -22.69 16.46
C LEU A 275 1.36 -23.27 17.89
N SER A 276 0.87 -22.48 18.84
CA SER A 276 0.69 -22.93 20.24
C SER A 276 -0.28 -24.11 20.35
N VAL A 277 -1.40 -24.06 19.63
CA VAL A 277 -2.37 -25.17 19.57
C VAL A 277 -1.75 -26.42 18.96
N LEU A 278 -0.97 -26.28 17.88
CA LEU A 278 -0.33 -27.42 17.23
C LEU A 278 0.77 -28.06 18.10
N ILE A 279 1.54 -27.26 18.82
CA ILE A 279 2.52 -27.77 19.80
C ILE A 279 1.79 -28.55 20.91
N GLN A 280 0.64 -28.07 21.38
CA GLN A 280 -0.17 -28.80 22.38
C GLN A 280 -0.70 -30.13 21.83
N LEU A 281 -1.21 -30.14 20.59
CA LEU A 281 -1.69 -31.35 19.93
C LEU A 281 -0.58 -32.38 19.70
N SER A 282 0.59 -31.93 19.24
CA SER A 282 1.79 -32.76 19.07
C SER A 282 2.21 -33.42 20.38
N LYS A 283 2.29 -32.65 21.48
CA LYS A 283 2.57 -33.20 22.82
C LYS A 283 1.53 -34.24 23.27
N LYS A 284 0.25 -33.99 23.03
CA LYS A 284 -0.83 -34.95 23.35
C LYS A 284 -0.73 -36.22 22.52
N GLU A 285 -0.21 -36.14 21.30
CA GLU A 285 0.01 -37.27 20.42
C GLU A 285 1.26 -38.08 20.83
N GLN A 286 2.34 -37.41 21.24
CA GLN A 286 3.50 -38.07 21.88
C GLN A 286 3.08 -38.93 23.07
N ILE A 287 2.25 -38.41 23.97
CA ILE A 287 1.77 -39.15 25.16
C ILE A 287 0.96 -40.38 24.74
N ARG A 288 -0.03 -40.22 23.83
CA ARG A 288 -0.84 -41.33 23.31
C ARG A 288 -0.02 -42.40 22.58
N TYR A 289 1.10 -42.02 21.97
CA TYR A 289 2.01 -42.97 21.34
C TYR A 289 2.84 -43.74 22.39
N ALA A 290 3.36 -43.04 23.40
CA ALA A 290 4.11 -43.65 24.50
C ALA A 290 3.26 -44.69 25.26
N GLU A 291 2.00 -44.37 25.54
CA GLU A 291 1.03 -45.30 26.14
C GLU A 291 0.80 -46.54 25.28
N ARG A 292 0.63 -46.37 23.96
CA ARG A 292 0.47 -47.50 23.02
C ARG A 292 1.72 -48.38 22.92
N LYS A 293 2.91 -47.77 22.97
CA LYS A 293 4.19 -48.50 22.96
C LYS A 293 4.36 -49.33 24.23
N ASP A 294 4.05 -48.76 25.40
CA ASP A 294 4.07 -49.49 26.68
C ASP A 294 3.07 -50.67 26.67
N LEU A 295 1.85 -50.43 26.18
CA LEU A 295 0.84 -51.48 26.05
C LEU A 295 1.28 -52.62 25.12
N ASN A 296 1.87 -52.28 23.96
CA ASN A 296 2.39 -53.27 23.02
C ASN A 296 3.55 -54.08 23.63
N ASN A 297 4.45 -53.44 24.39
CA ASN A 297 5.52 -54.13 25.10
C ASN A 297 4.97 -55.10 26.16
N LYS A 298 3.97 -54.66 26.94
CA LYS A 298 3.28 -55.52 27.93
C LYS A 298 2.59 -56.70 27.26
N LEU A 299 1.87 -56.47 26.16
CA LEU A 299 1.23 -57.52 25.38
C LEU A 299 2.25 -58.53 24.82
N LYS A 300 3.40 -58.06 24.35
CA LYS A 300 4.47 -58.93 23.85
C LYS A 300 5.01 -59.85 24.94
N ILE A 301 5.24 -59.33 26.15
CA ILE A 301 5.67 -60.12 27.32
C ILE A 301 4.60 -61.16 27.69
N ILE A 302 3.32 -60.78 27.71
CA ILE A 302 2.22 -61.71 28.01
C ILE A 302 2.11 -62.81 26.95
N LEU A 303 2.24 -62.46 25.67
CA LEU A 303 2.24 -63.42 24.57
C LEU A 303 3.42 -64.40 24.65
N GLU A 304 4.60 -63.91 25.01
CA GLU A 304 5.79 -64.75 25.21
C GLU A 304 5.62 -65.70 26.40
N GLN A 305 5.07 -65.21 27.53
CA GLN A 305 4.71 -66.04 28.68
C GLN A 305 3.67 -67.11 28.32
N TRP A 306 2.65 -66.76 27.52
CA TRP A 306 1.62 -67.70 27.07
C TRP A 306 2.17 -68.73 26.07
N ASN A 307 3.07 -68.35 25.17
CA ASN A 307 3.72 -69.29 24.26
C ASN A 307 4.60 -70.28 25.02
N ASN A 308 5.35 -69.79 26.02
CA ASN A 308 6.18 -70.63 26.88
C ASN A 308 5.32 -71.56 27.75
N SER A 309 4.12 -71.15 28.17
CA SER A 309 3.20 -72.02 28.93
C SER A 309 2.47 -73.05 28.05
N LYS A 310 2.30 -72.78 26.75
CA LYS A 310 1.80 -73.75 25.76
C LYS A 310 2.84 -74.75 25.27
N GLN A 311 4.12 -74.58 25.61
CA GLN A 311 5.21 -75.49 25.24
C GLN A 311 5.29 -76.75 26.14
N ILE A 312 4.13 -77.34 26.49
CA ILE A 312 4.04 -78.72 26.99
C ILE A 312 2.99 -79.48 26.16
N LYS A 313 3.54 -80.38 25.31
CA LYS A 313 2.90 -81.37 24.41
C LYS A 313 2.30 -80.75 23.12
N THR A 314 2.83 -80.94 21.91
CA THR A 314 3.47 -82.13 21.30
C THR A 314 4.08 -81.75 19.93
N ILE A 315 5.26 -82.30 19.60
CA ILE A 315 5.80 -82.75 18.29
C ILE A 315 5.65 -81.89 17.01
N ASN A 316 6.83 -81.61 16.42
CA ASN A 316 7.28 -81.53 15.01
C ASN A 316 6.40 -80.97 13.88
N ASN A 317 7.09 -80.21 13.03
CA ASN A 317 6.83 -79.92 11.62
C ASN A 317 5.58 -79.07 11.33
N ILE A 318 5.80 -77.76 11.17
CA ILE A 318 5.36 -77.00 9.98
C ILE A 318 6.21 -75.73 9.92
N SER A 319 7.02 -75.66 8.88
CA SER A 319 7.60 -74.43 8.37
C SER A 319 6.49 -73.44 8.07
N THR A 320 6.38 -72.36 8.83
CA THR A 320 5.82 -71.11 8.31
C THR A 320 6.59 -69.96 8.91
N THR A 321 7.64 -69.57 8.19
CA THR A 321 8.30 -68.29 8.29
C THR A 321 7.29 -67.19 7.97
N TYR A 322 6.43 -66.83 8.93
CA TYR A 322 5.89 -65.48 8.95
C TYR A 322 7.00 -64.59 9.51
N SER A 323 7.93 -64.22 8.62
CA SER A 323 8.62 -62.96 8.79
C SER A 323 7.51 -61.91 8.82
N PHE A 324 7.19 -61.43 10.02
CA PHE A 324 6.59 -60.11 10.13
C PHE A 324 7.58 -59.20 9.41
N ILE A 325 7.24 -58.85 8.17
CA ILE A 325 7.95 -57.84 7.41
C ILE A 325 7.92 -56.63 8.34
N SER A 326 9.07 -56.37 8.97
CA SER A 326 9.37 -55.12 9.65
C SER A 326 9.42 -54.07 8.55
N HIS A 327 8.24 -53.69 8.07
CA HIS A 327 8.10 -52.58 7.15
C HIS A 327 8.57 -51.36 7.93
N ASP A 328 9.70 -50.86 7.45
CA ASP A 328 10.14 -49.49 7.52
C ASP A 328 10.31 -48.93 8.93
N SER A 329 11.57 -48.96 9.37
CA SER A 329 12.21 -47.91 10.17
C SER A 329 11.22 -47.02 10.93
N ILE A 330 10.71 -47.52 12.06
CA ILE A 330 9.97 -46.71 13.02
C ILE A 330 10.90 -45.55 13.38
N PRO A 331 10.56 -44.29 13.01
CA PRO A 331 11.47 -43.18 13.23
C PRO A 331 11.77 -43.05 14.72
N ASN A 332 13.05 -42.83 15.06
CA ASN A 332 13.48 -42.56 16.42
C ASN A 332 12.72 -41.32 16.93
N PHE A 333 11.84 -41.53 17.91
CA PHE A 333 10.71 -40.65 18.22
C PHE A 333 10.96 -39.71 19.42
N GLU A 334 12.18 -39.65 19.94
CA GLU A 334 12.57 -38.70 21.01
C GLU A 334 12.52 -37.23 20.55
N THR A 335 12.36 -36.98 19.24
CA THR A 335 12.36 -35.66 18.61
C THR A 335 11.02 -35.25 18.01
N LEU A 336 9.87 -35.56 18.64
CA LEU A 336 8.57 -34.99 18.22
C LEU A 336 8.40 -33.51 18.62
N SER A 337 9.46 -32.73 18.48
CA SER A 337 9.37 -31.28 18.34
C SER A 337 9.11 -30.98 16.86
N LEU A 338 8.09 -30.17 16.56
CA LEU A 338 7.82 -29.69 15.20
C LEU A 338 9.13 -29.22 14.54
N SER A 339 9.44 -29.77 13.38
CA SER A 339 10.60 -29.37 12.59
C SER A 339 10.43 -27.93 12.11
N GLN A 340 11.54 -27.22 11.90
CA GLN A 340 11.54 -25.87 11.34
C GLN A 340 10.71 -25.79 10.04
N ALA A 341 10.83 -26.80 9.18
CA ALA A 341 10.09 -26.85 7.92
C ALA A 341 8.56 -26.99 8.13
N GLU A 342 8.13 -27.69 9.18
CA GLU A 342 6.71 -27.82 9.52
C GLU A 342 6.17 -26.50 10.07
N ILE A 343 6.96 -25.80 10.90
CA ILE A 343 6.62 -24.47 11.41
C ILE A 343 6.50 -23.46 10.26
N GLU A 344 7.48 -23.44 9.34
CA GLU A 344 7.47 -22.55 8.18
C GLU A 344 6.31 -22.87 7.23
N CYS A 345 5.97 -24.14 7.01
CA CYS A 345 4.84 -24.54 6.18
C CYS A 345 3.49 -23.98 6.68
N LEU A 346 3.36 -23.79 8.00
CA LEU A 346 2.16 -23.24 8.63
C LEU A 346 2.06 -21.71 8.55
N GLN A 347 3.19 -21.03 8.30
CA GLN A 347 3.18 -19.58 8.13
C GLN A 347 2.44 -19.20 6.84
N PRO A 348 1.75 -18.06 6.81
CA PRO A 348 1.17 -17.54 5.58
C PRO A 348 2.28 -17.25 4.54
N LYS A 349 1.99 -17.56 3.28
CA LYS A 349 2.79 -17.05 2.17
C LYS A 349 2.76 -15.54 2.19
N TRP A 350 3.90 -14.92 1.90
CA TRP A 350 3.98 -13.48 1.82
C TRP A 350 3.06 -12.97 0.70
N PRO A 351 2.15 -12.01 0.99
CA PRO A 351 1.26 -11.43 -0.01
C PRO A 351 2.06 -10.64 -1.06
N ASP A 352 1.42 -10.34 -2.19
CA ASP A 352 2.07 -9.60 -3.27
C ASP A 352 2.49 -8.18 -2.83
N LEU A 353 3.68 -7.74 -3.26
CA LEU A 353 4.26 -6.41 -2.99
C LEU A 353 3.39 -5.21 -3.40
N TYR A 354 2.39 -5.41 -4.27
CA TYR A 354 1.62 -4.30 -4.82
C TYR A 354 0.83 -3.58 -3.75
N GLU A 355 0.43 -4.25 -2.66
CA GLU A 355 -0.29 -3.62 -1.56
C GLU A 355 0.64 -2.74 -0.72
N ASP A 356 1.83 -3.25 -0.37
CA ASP A 356 2.84 -2.51 0.39
C ASP A 356 3.27 -1.24 -0.38
N TYR A 357 3.51 -1.34 -1.70
CA TYR A 357 3.78 -0.16 -2.54
C TYR A 357 2.57 0.77 -2.68
N LEU A 358 1.36 0.21 -2.81
CA LEU A 358 0.15 1.02 -2.96
C LEU A 358 -0.04 1.92 -1.75
N GLU A 359 0.22 1.43 -0.54
CA GLU A 359 0.16 2.21 0.69
C GLU A 359 1.08 3.43 0.64
N ILE A 360 2.37 3.20 0.37
CA ILE A 360 3.39 4.26 0.31
C ILE A 360 3.07 5.27 -0.81
N VAL A 361 2.61 4.79 -1.96
CA VAL A 361 2.25 5.66 -3.10
C VAL A 361 1.00 6.48 -2.78
N ILE A 362 0.01 5.92 -2.10
CA ILE A 362 -1.17 6.67 -1.66
C ILE A 362 -0.78 7.74 -0.62
N GLN A 363 0.13 7.41 0.30
CA GLN A 363 0.69 8.34 1.27
C GLN A 363 1.46 9.48 0.60
N PHE A 364 2.30 9.18 -0.40
CA PHE A 364 2.97 10.17 -1.24
C PHE A 364 1.96 11.14 -1.88
N GLY A 365 0.84 10.62 -2.38
CA GLY A 365 -0.25 11.46 -2.91
C GLY A 365 -0.84 12.42 -1.89
N TYR A 366 -1.06 12.01 -0.64
CA TYR A 366 -1.54 12.92 0.40
C TYR A 366 -0.56 14.08 0.65
N ILE A 367 0.75 13.84 0.58
CA ILE A 367 1.77 14.89 0.70
C ILE A 367 1.66 15.84 -0.49
N ILE A 368 1.74 15.34 -1.72
CA ILE A 368 1.86 16.22 -2.89
C ILE A 368 0.54 16.94 -3.22
N PHE A 369 -0.62 16.32 -2.98
CA PHE A 369 -1.91 16.92 -3.27
C PHE A 369 -2.34 17.92 -2.18
N LEU A 370 -2.02 17.66 -0.91
CA LEU A 370 -2.65 18.37 0.21
C LEU A 370 -1.69 19.15 1.09
N SER A 371 -0.37 19.11 0.85
CA SER A 371 0.62 19.85 1.66
C SER A 371 0.32 21.34 1.80
N THR A 372 -0.32 21.95 0.80
CA THR A 372 -0.71 23.36 0.81
C THR A 372 -1.86 23.64 1.77
N LEU A 373 -2.78 22.69 1.93
CA LEU A 373 -3.91 22.77 2.84
C LEU A 373 -3.58 22.25 4.24
N PHE A 374 -2.65 21.30 4.35
CA PHE A 374 -2.21 20.67 5.59
C PHE A 374 -0.69 20.43 5.58
N PRO A 375 0.14 21.43 5.92
CA PRO A 375 1.60 21.32 5.88
C PRO A 375 2.18 20.21 6.78
N LEU A 376 1.48 19.86 7.86
CA LEU A 376 1.88 18.78 8.77
C LEU A 376 1.76 17.38 8.16
N ALA A 377 1.15 17.22 6.97
CA ALA A 377 1.03 15.93 6.28
C ALA A 377 2.39 15.22 6.13
N ALA A 378 3.43 15.97 5.77
CA ALA A 378 4.77 15.44 5.58
C ALA A 378 5.38 14.91 6.90
N PHE A 379 5.14 15.61 8.02
CA PHE A 379 5.59 15.17 9.33
C PHE A 379 4.93 13.87 9.77
N PHE A 380 3.60 13.77 9.62
CA PHE A 380 2.87 12.54 9.95
C PHE A 380 3.29 11.37 9.05
N SER A 381 3.51 11.64 7.76
CA SER A 381 4.00 10.61 6.82
C SER A 381 5.42 10.14 7.17
N LEU A 382 6.29 11.03 7.62
CA LEU A 382 7.64 10.66 8.08
C LEU A 382 7.58 9.72 9.30
N LEU A 383 6.77 10.08 10.31
CA LEU A 383 6.60 9.25 11.52
C LEU A 383 6.03 7.88 11.16
N SER A 384 5.03 7.86 10.29
CA SER A 384 4.43 6.66 9.73
C SER A 384 5.49 5.77 9.08
N ASN A 385 6.31 6.32 8.19
CA ASN A 385 7.33 5.54 7.46
C ASN A 385 8.43 4.98 8.36
N ILE A 386 8.77 5.66 9.46
CA ILE A 386 9.70 5.13 10.47
C ILE A 386 9.14 3.87 11.14
N ILE A 387 7.83 3.88 11.45
CA ILE A 387 7.14 2.72 12.02
C ILE A 387 7.03 1.61 10.96
N GLU A 388 6.66 1.98 9.73
CA GLU A 388 6.43 1.06 8.62
C GLU A 388 7.67 0.22 8.30
N ILE A 389 8.84 0.85 8.22
CA ILE A 389 10.11 0.14 8.00
C ILE A 389 10.33 -1.00 9.01
N ARG A 390 9.90 -0.81 10.26
CA ARG A 390 10.02 -1.82 11.32
C ARG A 390 8.88 -2.84 11.28
N ALA A 391 7.66 -2.40 10.96
CA ALA A 391 6.50 -3.27 10.82
C ALA A 391 6.67 -4.26 9.65
N ASP A 392 7.09 -3.79 8.48
CA ASP A 392 7.38 -4.61 7.30
C ASP A 392 8.54 -5.58 7.54
N ALA A 393 9.61 -5.12 8.21
CA ALA A 393 10.71 -5.99 8.59
C ALA A 393 10.24 -7.12 9.55
N PHE A 394 9.36 -6.79 10.49
CA PHE A 394 8.77 -7.78 11.39
C PHE A 394 7.86 -8.76 10.65
N LYS A 395 7.01 -8.28 9.73
CA LYS A 395 6.15 -9.10 8.87
C LYS A 395 6.96 -10.11 8.06
N LEU A 396 8.05 -9.67 7.43
CA LEU A 396 8.92 -10.54 6.64
C LEU A 396 9.73 -11.54 7.49
N CYS A 397 10.17 -11.16 8.68
CA CYS A 397 11.04 -11.99 9.50
C CYS A 397 10.30 -12.97 10.41
N MET A 398 9.11 -12.60 10.92
CA MET A 398 8.43 -13.35 11.99
C MET A 398 7.06 -13.90 11.58
N ILE A 399 6.43 -13.36 10.54
CA ILE A 399 5.04 -13.69 10.20
C ILE A 399 4.98 -14.58 8.94
N CYS A 400 5.65 -14.17 7.87
CA CYS A 400 5.51 -14.81 6.57
C CYS A 400 6.57 -15.88 6.31
N GLN A 401 6.23 -16.83 5.44
CA GLN A 401 7.20 -17.71 4.78
C GLN A 401 8.22 -16.88 4.01
N ARG A 402 9.48 -17.34 3.97
CA ARG A 402 10.53 -16.70 3.19
C ARG A 402 10.13 -16.66 1.70
N PRO A 403 9.96 -15.47 1.10
CA PRO A 403 9.62 -15.37 -0.30
C PRO A 403 10.80 -15.78 -1.19
N PHE A 404 10.49 -16.32 -2.37
CA PHE A 404 11.51 -16.58 -3.39
C PHE A 404 12.09 -15.26 -3.91
N SER A 405 13.41 -15.18 -4.02
CA SER A 405 14.08 -13.98 -4.52
C SER A 405 13.81 -13.79 -6.00
N GLN A 406 13.35 -12.59 -6.36
CA GLN A 406 13.15 -12.19 -7.75
C GLN A 406 14.16 -11.09 -8.09
N ARG A 407 14.81 -11.22 -9.26
CA ARG A 407 15.73 -10.19 -9.75
C ARG A 407 14.93 -9.08 -10.42
N VAL A 408 14.95 -7.89 -9.83
CA VAL A 408 14.29 -6.70 -10.37
C VAL A 408 15.29 -5.56 -10.52
N LYS A 409 15.13 -4.78 -11.59
CA LYS A 409 15.97 -3.60 -11.88
C LYS A 409 15.34 -2.29 -11.42
N ASP A 410 14.03 -2.31 -11.22
CA ASP A 410 13.22 -1.14 -10.94
C ASP A 410 12.01 -1.46 -10.07
N ILE A 411 11.40 -0.43 -9.47
CA ILE A 411 10.11 -0.55 -8.76
C ILE A 411 8.91 -0.78 -9.72
N GLY A 412 9.16 -1.06 -11.00
CA GLY A 412 8.14 -1.33 -11.98
C GLY A 412 7.29 -0.12 -12.37
N HIS A 413 5.99 -0.37 -12.56
CA HIS A 413 5.04 0.64 -13.01
C HIS A 413 4.82 1.78 -12.00
N TRP A 414 5.14 1.56 -10.72
CA TRP A 414 4.98 2.55 -9.66
C TRP A 414 5.72 3.85 -9.93
N GLN A 415 6.90 3.77 -10.55
CA GLN A 415 7.65 4.96 -10.96
C GLN A 415 6.85 5.85 -11.91
N LYS A 416 6.18 5.27 -12.91
CA LYS A 416 5.33 6.01 -13.86
C LYS A 416 4.09 6.57 -13.17
N ILE A 417 3.50 5.81 -12.26
CA ILE A 417 2.33 6.25 -11.47
C ILE A 417 2.68 7.49 -10.66
N MET A 418 3.77 7.47 -9.88
CA MET A 418 4.17 8.63 -9.07
C MET A 418 4.45 9.87 -9.95
N GLU A 419 4.97 9.68 -11.17
CA GLU A 419 5.16 10.79 -12.10
C GLU A 419 3.85 11.40 -12.61
N TYR A 420 2.85 10.56 -12.92
CA TYR A 420 1.52 11.03 -13.25
C TYR A 420 0.86 11.73 -12.05
N MET A 421 1.12 11.26 -10.84
CA MET A 421 0.65 11.92 -9.62
C MET A 421 1.27 13.30 -9.42
N VAL A 422 2.56 13.50 -9.75
CA VAL A 422 3.18 14.83 -9.69
C VAL A 422 2.52 15.79 -10.68
N ILE A 423 2.19 15.35 -11.90
CA ILE A 423 1.46 16.17 -12.88
C ILE A 423 0.06 16.51 -12.33
N ALA A 424 -0.66 15.52 -11.82
CA ALA A 424 -1.97 15.74 -11.20
C ALA A 424 -1.88 16.70 -9.99
N ALA A 425 -0.77 16.68 -9.25
CA ALA A 425 -0.56 17.54 -8.09
C ALA A 425 -0.39 19.01 -8.48
N ILE A 426 0.25 19.29 -9.62
CA ILE A 426 0.31 20.64 -10.17
C ILE A 426 -1.12 21.15 -10.41
N ILE A 427 -1.94 20.36 -11.11
CA ILE A 427 -3.35 20.71 -11.42
C ILE A 427 -4.15 20.96 -10.13
N VAL A 428 -4.11 20.02 -9.18
CA VAL A 428 -4.85 20.10 -7.92
C VAL A 428 -4.45 21.33 -7.10
N ASN A 429 -3.14 21.61 -6.97
CA ASN A 429 -2.66 22.76 -6.22
C ASN A 429 -2.99 24.10 -6.91
N CYS A 430 -2.92 24.17 -8.24
CA CYS A 430 -3.41 25.32 -9.01
C CYS A 430 -4.91 25.57 -8.73
N ILE A 431 -5.74 24.53 -8.81
CA ILE A 431 -7.17 24.64 -8.51
C ILE A 431 -7.40 25.12 -7.06
N PHE A 432 -6.62 24.63 -6.08
CA PHE A 432 -6.72 25.14 -4.71
C PHE A 432 -6.37 26.63 -4.58
N CYS A 433 -5.37 27.14 -5.31
CA CYS A 433 -5.07 28.57 -5.34
C CYS A 433 -6.27 29.40 -5.82
N SER A 434 -6.94 28.96 -6.90
CA SER A 434 -8.11 29.65 -7.44
C SER A 434 -9.31 29.59 -6.48
N ILE A 435 -9.62 28.41 -5.93
CA ILE A 435 -10.75 28.24 -5.00
C ILE A 435 -10.54 29.02 -3.70
N ARG A 436 -9.31 29.13 -3.20
CA ARG A 436 -9.01 29.99 -2.05
C ARG A 436 -9.14 31.49 -2.38
N GLY A 437 -9.26 31.86 -3.65
CA GLY A 437 -9.33 33.25 -4.11
C GLY A 437 -8.01 34.00 -3.97
N VAL A 438 -6.88 33.30 -4.03
CA VAL A 438 -5.53 33.89 -3.91
C VAL A 438 -5.31 34.90 -5.05
N PHE A 439 -5.59 34.49 -6.29
CA PHE A 439 -5.43 35.35 -7.47
C PHE A 439 -6.34 36.57 -7.40
N ARG A 440 -7.60 36.41 -6.98
CA ARG A 440 -8.53 37.53 -6.81
C ARG A 440 -8.11 38.53 -5.72
N ARG A 441 -7.35 38.10 -4.72
CA ARG A 441 -6.79 39.00 -3.69
C ARG A 441 -5.53 39.71 -4.16
N MET A 442 -4.68 39.03 -4.93
CA MET A 442 -3.45 39.61 -5.46
C MET A 442 -3.68 40.52 -6.68
N LEU A 443 -4.68 40.19 -7.51
CA LEU A 443 -5.06 40.89 -8.73
C LEU A 443 -6.58 41.18 -8.71
N PRO A 444 -7.03 42.20 -7.94
CA PRO A 444 -8.46 42.44 -7.70
C PRO A 444 -9.24 42.87 -8.94
N ASP A 445 -8.58 43.49 -9.92
CA ASP A 445 -9.23 44.05 -11.13
C ASP A 445 -9.33 43.04 -12.28
N LEU A 446 -8.89 41.79 -12.07
CA LEU A 446 -8.85 40.79 -13.13
C LEU A 446 -10.24 40.18 -13.36
N PRO A 447 -10.77 40.16 -14.62
CA PRO A 447 -12.02 39.50 -14.91
C PRO A 447 -11.91 37.98 -14.73
N PHE A 448 -13.03 37.31 -14.40
CA PHE A 448 -13.06 35.88 -14.10
C PHE A 448 -12.48 35.00 -15.23
N ALA A 449 -12.75 35.35 -16.50
CA ALA A 449 -12.19 34.64 -17.64
C ALA A 449 -10.65 34.74 -17.71
N ALA A 450 -10.09 35.91 -17.37
CA ALA A 450 -8.65 36.10 -17.32
C ALA A 450 -8.00 35.40 -16.11
N GLU A 451 -8.72 35.25 -15.00
CA GLU A 451 -8.27 34.43 -13.86
C GLU A 451 -8.10 32.95 -14.26
N ILE A 452 -9.10 32.37 -14.95
CA ILE A 452 -9.01 30.98 -15.44
C ILE A 452 -7.89 30.83 -16.46
N PHE A 453 -7.76 31.79 -17.39
CA PHE A 453 -6.66 31.75 -18.37
C PHE A 453 -5.29 31.80 -17.69
N LEU A 454 -5.12 32.71 -16.72
CA LEU A 454 -3.89 32.81 -15.92
C LEU A 454 -3.59 31.50 -15.17
N LEU A 455 -4.60 30.87 -14.59
CA LEU A 455 -4.49 29.57 -13.92
C LEU A 455 -3.94 28.50 -14.87
N VAL A 456 -4.52 28.38 -16.06
CA VAL A 456 -4.10 27.40 -17.09
C VAL A 456 -2.68 27.71 -17.58
N CYS A 457 -2.33 28.98 -17.75
CA CYS A 457 -0.97 29.38 -18.13
C CYS A 457 0.06 29.02 -17.06
N ILE A 458 -0.23 29.28 -15.78
CA ILE A 458 0.64 28.91 -14.65
C ILE A 458 0.79 27.39 -14.59
N GLU A 459 -0.31 26.65 -14.72
CA GLU A 459 -0.30 25.18 -14.74
C GLU A 459 0.62 24.64 -15.84
N HIS A 460 0.45 25.09 -17.08
CA HIS A 460 1.29 24.65 -18.22
C HIS A 460 2.76 25.03 -18.02
N LEU A 461 3.02 26.23 -17.50
CA LEU A 461 4.39 26.68 -17.20
C LEU A 461 5.05 25.76 -16.17
N LEU A 462 4.35 25.40 -15.09
CA LEU A 462 4.86 24.49 -14.06
C LEU A 462 5.11 23.07 -14.62
N ILE A 463 4.21 22.55 -15.45
CA ILE A 463 4.39 21.25 -16.12
C ILE A 463 5.62 21.28 -17.03
N ILE A 464 5.80 22.35 -17.81
CA ILE A 464 6.96 22.53 -18.69
C ILE A 464 8.26 22.60 -17.87
N ILE A 465 8.28 23.37 -16.78
CA ILE A 465 9.44 23.47 -15.87
C ILE A 465 9.80 22.09 -15.30
N CYS A 466 8.83 21.34 -14.79
CA CYS A 466 9.06 19.98 -14.28
C CYS A 466 9.61 19.04 -15.36
N LYS A 467 9.08 19.14 -16.59
CA LYS A 467 9.56 18.36 -17.72
C LYS A 467 11.00 18.72 -18.09
N ILE A 468 11.34 20.01 -18.11
CA ILE A 468 12.70 20.51 -18.35
C ILE A 468 13.65 19.99 -17.28
N ILE A 469 13.34 20.20 -15.99
CA ILE A 469 14.18 19.73 -14.87
C ILE A 469 14.46 18.22 -15.00
N ARG A 470 13.42 17.45 -15.32
CA ARG A 470 13.53 16.00 -15.51
C ARG A 470 14.34 15.61 -16.74
N SER A 471 14.26 16.34 -17.84
CA SER A 471 15.08 16.05 -19.03
C SER A 471 16.52 16.49 -18.87
N SER A 472 16.78 17.54 -18.07
CA SER A 472 18.12 18.07 -17.85
C SER A 472 18.99 17.17 -16.98
N ILE A 473 18.37 16.36 -16.10
CA ILE A 473 19.09 15.44 -15.22
C ILE A 473 18.99 14.03 -15.78
N GLU A 474 20.14 13.48 -16.16
CA GLU A 474 20.21 12.10 -16.63
C GLU A 474 19.78 11.10 -15.54
N ASN A 475 19.06 10.07 -15.98
CA ASN A 475 18.46 9.05 -15.11
C ASN A 475 19.49 8.10 -14.47
N ILE A 476 20.67 7.95 -15.07
CA ILE A 476 21.71 7.01 -14.64
C ILE A 476 22.92 7.84 -14.16
N PRO A 477 23.45 7.59 -12.95
CA PRO A 477 24.66 8.27 -12.47
C PRO A 477 25.85 8.09 -13.42
N TYR A 478 26.72 9.10 -13.49
CA TYR A 478 27.87 9.12 -14.40
C TYR A 478 28.76 7.87 -14.28
N TRP A 479 29.11 7.49 -13.06
CA TRP A 479 29.99 6.33 -12.80
C TRP A 479 29.34 5.00 -13.24
N VAL A 480 28.02 4.83 -13.07
CA VAL A 480 27.29 3.64 -13.55
C VAL A 480 27.31 3.57 -15.07
N ARG A 481 27.21 4.73 -15.75
CA ARG A 481 27.31 4.77 -17.23
C ARG A 481 28.68 4.35 -17.71
N ILE A 482 29.75 4.82 -17.06
CA ILE A 482 31.12 4.40 -17.40
C ILE A 482 31.27 2.90 -17.25
N GLU A 483 30.84 2.34 -16.12
CA GLU A 483 30.98 0.91 -15.87
C GLU A 483 30.13 0.07 -16.85
N LYS A 484 28.90 0.52 -17.15
CA LYS A 484 28.09 -0.12 -18.19
C LYS A 484 28.78 -0.06 -19.56
N ALA A 485 29.36 1.08 -19.92
CA ALA A 485 30.10 1.23 -21.18
C ALA A 485 31.35 0.32 -21.24
N LYS A 486 32.10 0.20 -20.12
CA LYS A 486 33.24 -0.73 -20.02
C LYS A 486 32.80 -2.18 -20.21
N MET A 487 31.70 -2.60 -19.57
CA MET A 487 31.17 -3.96 -19.73
C MET A 487 30.73 -4.24 -21.16
N GLU A 488 30.02 -3.30 -21.78
CA GLU A 488 29.57 -3.41 -23.17
C GLU A 488 30.75 -3.47 -24.14
N TYR A 489 31.79 -2.67 -23.93
CA TYR A 489 33.03 -2.73 -24.71
C TYR A 489 33.69 -4.11 -24.62
N ARG A 490 33.85 -4.66 -23.40
CA ARG A 490 34.42 -6.01 -23.21
C ARG A 490 33.57 -7.11 -23.84
N ARG A 491 32.23 -7.00 -23.81
CA ARG A 491 31.33 -7.94 -24.50
C ARG A 491 31.58 -7.95 -26.00
N ARG A 492 31.74 -6.78 -26.62
CA ARG A 492 32.05 -6.66 -28.05
C ARG A 492 33.42 -7.24 -28.40
N GLU A 493 34.44 -6.93 -27.61
CA GLU A 493 35.79 -7.49 -27.78
C GLU A 493 35.78 -9.03 -27.72
N ALA A 494 35.08 -9.61 -26.73
CA ALA A 494 34.95 -11.07 -26.60
C ALA A 494 34.20 -11.71 -27.79
N LEU A 495 33.19 -11.03 -28.35
CA LEU A 495 32.49 -11.49 -29.55
C LEU A 495 33.41 -11.45 -30.78
N THR A 496 34.20 -10.40 -30.95
CA THR A 496 35.17 -10.29 -32.04
C THR A 496 36.23 -11.40 -31.95
N VAL A 497 36.78 -11.66 -30.76
CA VAL A 497 37.72 -12.77 -30.54
C VAL A 497 37.09 -14.12 -30.87
N ARG A 498 35.84 -14.36 -30.45
CA ARG A 498 35.11 -15.59 -30.78
C ARG A 498 34.87 -15.75 -32.29
N GLN A 499 34.59 -14.66 -32.99
CA GLN A 499 34.41 -14.69 -34.44
C GLN A 499 35.72 -15.03 -35.14
N ILE A 500 36.81 -14.36 -34.76
CA ILE A 500 38.16 -14.63 -35.30
C ILE A 500 38.54 -16.11 -35.09
N ASN A 501 38.38 -16.62 -33.87
CA ASN A 501 38.65 -18.03 -33.54
C ASN A 501 37.71 -19.04 -34.21
N LYS A 502 36.66 -18.59 -34.90
CA LYS A 502 35.77 -19.45 -35.70
C LYS A 502 36.19 -19.51 -37.16
N PHE A 503 37.01 -18.55 -37.61
CA PHE A 503 37.54 -18.47 -38.98
C PHE A 503 38.91 -19.13 -39.13
N PHE A 504 39.71 -19.12 -38.06
CA PHE A 504 40.92 -19.96 -37.93
C PHE A 504 40.54 -21.29 -37.26
#